data_AF-A0A061JDW9-F1
#
_entry.id   AF-A0A061JDW9-F1
#
_cell.length_a   1.000
_cell.length_b   1.000
_cell.length_c   1.000
_cell.angle_alpha   90.00
_cell.angle_beta   90.00
_cell.angle_gamma   90.00
#
_symmetry.space_group_name_H-M   'P 1'
#
loop_
_entity.id
_entity.type
_entity.pdbx_description
1 polymer ?
#
loop_
_entity_poly.entity_id
_entity_poly.type
_entity_poly.pdbx_seq_one_letter_code
_entity_poly.pdbx_strand_id
1 'polypeptide(L)'
;MAARGVLGAACVVGGLTMTGVALTVSRWRRAETRRAQLNNEYADILTELRSLNDARLKDADDLRRKKQEMALMHETVATLWTDRLARYMETNKALHSFLRALPEALGALKGLTNHYQYMTTEMRKFVAFDVACSKVHNFALLLEHGERVGMPRVVERIRQLLIAEPLVQVVCDSVSQIPADISSPSSIGECSSSFVFCIEELDRAMEAAVARYLEFQSEDGSKSPNIICSGVRKLTNEARVSTLTKGDIALQKERRALRDLLLRDRRQLHTTGDLRSALDYVENVSDRLRSDDAKEAGLRKVVSADTAVKMAHDQLLLWRKSAAVFLVQQQAKEVLDAYQLLLAETLTKTRSRQ
;
A
#
# COMPACT_ATOMS: atom_id res chain seq x y z
N MET A 1 -35.43 67.79 -111.88
CA MET A 1 -36.22 67.97 -110.64
C MET A 1 -37.31 66.90 -110.58
N ALA A 2 -37.23 65.99 -109.61
CA ALA A 2 -38.30 65.11 -109.08
C ALA A 2 -37.67 64.43 -107.83
N ALA A 3 -37.84 64.87 -106.58
CA ALA A 3 -39.00 65.12 -105.72
C ALA A 3 -39.63 63.86 -105.09
N ARG A 4 -39.28 63.67 -103.79
CA ARG A 4 -40.13 63.29 -102.64
C ARG A 4 -41.09 62.09 -102.79
N GLY A 5 -40.79 60.99 -102.10
CA GLY A 5 -41.76 59.91 -101.92
C GLY A 5 -41.37 58.68 -101.08
N VAL A 6 -40.35 58.73 -100.20
CA VAL A 6 -39.87 57.49 -99.51
C VAL A 6 -39.92 57.55 -97.97
N LEU A 7 -40.27 58.67 -97.36
CA LEU A 7 -40.24 58.79 -95.89
C LEU A 7 -41.50 58.30 -95.15
N GLY A 8 -42.54 57.83 -95.85
CA GLY A 8 -43.82 57.44 -95.23
C GLY A 8 -44.00 55.96 -94.88
N ALA A 9 -43.32 55.04 -95.56
CA ALA A 9 -43.62 53.59 -95.43
C ALA A 9 -42.71 52.82 -94.45
N ALA A 10 -41.56 53.38 -94.06
CA ALA A 10 -40.63 52.71 -93.15
C ALA A 10 -41.06 52.78 -91.67
N CYS A 11 -41.92 53.74 -91.29
CA CYS A 11 -42.31 53.92 -89.89
C CYS A 11 -43.48 53.02 -89.45
N VAL A 12 -44.28 52.47 -90.38
CA VAL A 12 -45.47 51.68 -90.03
C VAL A 12 -45.17 50.17 -89.94
N VAL A 13 -44.19 49.66 -90.68
CA VAL A 13 -43.76 48.25 -90.59
C VAL A 13 -42.77 48.00 -89.42
N GLY A 14 -42.05 49.04 -88.98
CA GLY A 14 -41.18 48.98 -87.79
C GLY A 14 -41.91 49.07 -86.44
N GLY A 15 -43.09 49.71 -86.40
CA GLY A 15 -43.85 49.91 -85.16
C GLY A 15 -44.63 48.68 -84.67
N LEU A 16 -45.10 47.84 -85.59
CA LEU A 16 -45.85 46.61 -85.26
C LEU A 16 -44.94 45.40 -84.96
N THR A 17 -43.71 45.39 -85.48
CA THR A 17 -42.72 44.34 -85.18
C THR A 17 -41.98 44.62 -83.87
N MET A 18 -41.67 45.89 -83.55
CA MET A 18 -41.07 46.25 -82.26
C MET A 18 -42.02 46.06 -81.07
N THR A 19 -43.33 46.26 -81.26
CA THR A 19 -44.31 45.98 -80.19
C THR A 19 -44.50 44.47 -79.98
N GLY A 20 -44.48 43.65 -81.05
CA GLY A 20 -44.48 42.18 -80.94
C GLY A 20 -43.21 41.62 -80.28
N VAL A 21 -42.03 42.15 -80.60
CA VAL A 21 -40.76 41.76 -79.98
C VAL A 21 -40.66 42.28 -78.53
N ALA A 22 -41.12 43.49 -78.23
CA ALA A 22 -41.14 44.00 -76.84
C ALA A 22 -42.14 43.23 -75.95
N LEU A 23 -43.30 42.83 -76.48
CA LEU A 23 -44.27 42.01 -75.75
C LEU A 23 -43.77 40.57 -75.55
N THR A 24 -43.05 39.99 -76.51
CA THR A 24 -42.44 38.66 -76.34
C THR A 24 -41.23 38.71 -75.40
N VAL A 25 -40.37 39.73 -75.48
CA VAL A 25 -39.25 39.93 -74.54
C VAL A 25 -39.74 40.21 -73.13
N SER A 26 -40.80 41.00 -72.94
CA SER A 26 -41.37 41.24 -71.60
C SER A 26 -42.08 40.00 -71.04
N ARG A 27 -42.79 39.23 -71.87
CA ARG A 27 -43.35 37.92 -71.47
C ARG A 27 -42.25 36.91 -71.14
N TRP A 28 -41.16 36.91 -71.90
CA TRP A 28 -40.01 36.03 -71.69
C TRP A 28 -39.26 36.40 -70.42
N ARG A 29 -38.97 37.69 -70.18
CA ARG A 29 -38.40 38.17 -68.91
C ARG A 29 -39.29 37.83 -67.71
N ARG A 30 -40.62 37.99 -67.82
CA ARG A 30 -41.54 37.56 -66.75
C ARG A 30 -41.54 36.05 -66.54
N ALA A 31 -41.42 35.26 -67.60
CA ALA A 31 -41.30 33.81 -67.49
C ALA A 31 -39.96 33.39 -66.87
N GLU A 32 -38.88 34.10 -67.18
CA GLU A 32 -37.54 33.87 -66.64
C GLU A 32 -37.45 34.28 -65.17
N THR A 33 -38.02 35.43 -64.78
CA THR A 33 -38.11 35.81 -63.36
C THR A 33 -39.01 34.85 -62.59
N ARG A 34 -40.11 34.36 -63.18
CA ARG A 34 -40.97 33.37 -62.53
C ARG A 34 -40.29 32.00 -62.40
N ARG A 35 -39.49 31.59 -63.39
CA ARG A 35 -38.64 30.38 -63.29
C ARG A 35 -37.57 30.53 -62.22
N ALA A 36 -36.93 31.68 -62.12
CA ALA A 36 -35.96 31.96 -61.06
C ALA A 36 -36.62 31.95 -59.67
N GLN A 37 -37.80 32.55 -59.52
CA GLN A 37 -38.59 32.48 -58.28
C GLN A 37 -38.96 31.05 -57.91
N LEU A 38 -39.48 30.26 -58.86
CA LEU A 38 -39.81 28.86 -58.62
C LEU A 38 -38.57 28.03 -58.25
N ASN A 39 -37.44 28.25 -58.91
CA ASN A 39 -36.20 27.56 -58.57
C ASN A 39 -35.71 27.91 -57.15
N ASN A 40 -35.88 29.17 -56.72
CA ASN A 40 -35.58 29.57 -55.36
C ASN A 40 -36.54 28.94 -54.36
N GLU A 41 -37.86 28.95 -54.64
CA GLU A 41 -38.88 28.27 -53.82
C GLU A 41 -38.58 26.76 -53.70
N TYR A 42 -38.17 26.11 -54.80
CA TYR A 42 -37.75 24.70 -54.78
C TYR A 42 -36.47 24.49 -53.97
N ALA A 43 -35.49 25.39 -54.06
CA ALA A 43 -34.27 25.32 -53.27
C ALA A 43 -34.57 25.46 -51.78
N ASP A 44 -35.42 26.43 -51.40
CA ASP A 44 -35.83 26.66 -50.02
C ASP A 44 -36.54 25.43 -49.45
N ILE A 45 -37.52 24.86 -50.17
CA ILE A 45 -38.22 23.63 -49.76
C ILE A 45 -37.24 22.46 -49.60
N LEU A 46 -36.25 22.32 -50.50
CA LEU A 46 -35.23 21.27 -50.38
C LEU A 46 -34.33 21.49 -49.15
N THR A 47 -34.01 22.74 -48.79
CA THR A 47 -33.25 23.02 -47.56
C THR A 47 -34.07 22.73 -46.30
N GLU A 48 -35.34 23.09 -46.28
CA GLU A 48 -36.24 22.78 -45.17
C GLU A 48 -36.40 21.27 -44.99
N LEU A 49 -36.63 20.53 -46.09
CA LEU A 49 -36.72 19.06 -46.06
C LEU A 49 -35.42 18.42 -45.57
N ARG A 50 -34.26 18.97 -45.96
CA ARG A 50 -32.95 18.51 -45.43
C ARG A 50 -32.83 18.79 -43.94
N SER A 51 -33.18 19.99 -43.48
CA SER A 51 -33.13 20.30 -42.05
C SER A 51 -34.08 19.44 -41.21
N LEU A 52 -35.26 19.09 -41.74
CA LEU A 52 -36.22 18.21 -41.09
C LEU A 52 -35.71 16.77 -41.03
N ASN A 53 -35.07 16.29 -42.10
CA ASN A 53 -34.44 14.98 -42.11
C ASN A 53 -33.24 14.92 -41.15
N ASP A 54 -32.41 15.96 -41.11
CA ASP A 54 -31.29 16.05 -40.18
C ASP A 54 -31.77 16.12 -38.73
N ALA A 55 -32.86 16.83 -38.43
CA ALA A 55 -33.49 16.85 -37.12
C ALA A 55 -34.02 15.47 -36.72
N ARG A 56 -34.72 14.77 -37.63
CA ARG A 56 -35.20 13.40 -37.40
C ARG A 56 -34.08 12.40 -37.17
N LEU A 57 -32.97 12.53 -37.90
CA LEU A 57 -31.79 11.69 -37.71
C LEU A 57 -31.15 11.93 -36.34
N LYS A 58 -31.02 13.20 -35.92
CA LYS A 58 -30.54 13.56 -34.57
C LYS A 58 -31.44 13.00 -33.48
N ASP A 59 -32.75 13.16 -33.60
CA ASP A 59 -33.71 12.62 -32.64
C ASP A 59 -33.63 11.09 -32.55
N ALA A 60 -33.48 10.41 -33.68
CA ALA A 60 -33.31 8.95 -33.72
C ALA A 60 -32.01 8.50 -33.05
N ASP A 61 -30.91 9.22 -33.25
CA ASP A 61 -29.63 8.93 -32.61
C ASP A 61 -29.67 9.22 -31.10
N ASP A 62 -30.34 10.29 -30.68
CA ASP A 62 -30.53 10.59 -29.26
C ASP A 62 -31.44 9.57 -28.56
N LEU A 63 -32.46 9.05 -29.25
CA LEU A 63 -33.27 7.94 -28.76
C LEU A 63 -32.46 6.64 -28.63
N ARG A 64 -31.53 6.37 -29.55
CA ARG A 64 -30.62 5.21 -29.45
C ARG A 64 -29.66 5.36 -28.27
N ARG A 65 -29.07 6.55 -28.08
CA ARG A 65 -28.23 6.85 -26.92
C ARG A 65 -28.97 6.66 -25.61
N LYS A 66 -30.17 7.24 -25.48
CA LYS A 66 -31.03 7.08 -24.28
C LYS A 66 -31.39 5.62 -24.01
N LYS A 67 -31.65 4.82 -25.06
CA LYS A 67 -31.89 3.37 -24.88
C LYS A 67 -30.67 2.63 -24.35
N GLN A 68 -29.47 2.96 -24.86
CA GLN A 68 -28.22 2.37 -24.36
C GLN A 68 -27.95 2.80 -22.91
N GLU A 69 -28.13 4.07 -22.58
CA GLU A 69 -27.99 4.58 -21.21
C GLU A 69 -28.98 3.91 -20.25
N MET A 70 -30.24 3.74 -20.64
CA MET A 70 -31.23 3.03 -19.82
C MET A 70 -30.87 1.56 -19.64
N ALA A 71 -30.35 0.88 -20.66
CA ALA A 71 -29.90 -0.51 -20.55
C ALA A 71 -28.75 -0.64 -19.54
N LEU A 72 -27.75 0.26 -19.62
CA LEU A 72 -26.64 0.31 -18.68
C LEU A 72 -27.11 0.65 -17.25
N MET A 73 -28.09 1.56 -17.11
CA MET A 73 -28.74 1.85 -15.82
C MET A 73 -29.43 0.61 -15.24
N HIS A 74 -30.18 -0.13 -16.04
CA HIS A 74 -30.83 -1.35 -15.56
C HIS A 74 -29.83 -2.44 -15.15
N GLU A 75 -28.75 -2.61 -15.90
CA GLU A 75 -27.68 -3.55 -15.57
C GLU A 75 -26.93 -3.14 -14.28
N THR A 76 -26.61 -1.87 -14.13
CA THR A 76 -25.98 -1.34 -12.90
C THR A 76 -26.90 -1.47 -11.69
N VAL A 77 -28.20 -1.20 -11.86
CA VAL A 77 -29.18 -1.41 -10.79
C VAL A 77 -29.28 -2.89 -10.42
N ALA A 78 -29.36 -3.79 -11.41
CA ALA A 78 -29.42 -5.24 -11.16
C ALA A 78 -28.17 -5.77 -10.43
N THR A 79 -26.98 -5.32 -10.83
CA THR A 79 -25.72 -5.70 -10.17
C THR A 79 -25.65 -5.16 -8.73
N LEU A 80 -26.05 -3.91 -8.50
CA LEU A 80 -26.10 -3.35 -7.15
C LEU A 80 -27.10 -4.09 -6.25
N TRP A 81 -28.27 -4.46 -6.78
CA TRP A 81 -29.27 -5.22 -6.02
C TRP A 81 -28.81 -6.64 -5.68
N THR A 82 -28.18 -7.34 -6.63
CA THR A 82 -27.66 -8.69 -6.41
C THR A 82 -26.51 -8.71 -5.40
N ASP A 83 -25.57 -7.77 -5.49
CA ASP A 83 -24.51 -7.59 -4.51
C ASP A 83 -25.09 -7.26 -3.12
N ARG A 84 -26.05 -6.34 -3.03
CA ARG A 84 -26.71 -6.01 -1.75
C ARG A 84 -27.43 -7.21 -1.13
N LEU A 85 -28.12 -8.01 -1.96
CA LEU A 85 -28.78 -9.25 -1.51
C LEU A 85 -27.77 -10.30 -1.02
N ALA A 86 -26.63 -10.44 -1.70
CA ALA A 86 -25.56 -11.35 -1.28
C ALA A 86 -24.99 -10.93 0.09
N ARG A 87 -24.71 -9.64 0.28
CA ARG A 87 -24.26 -9.10 1.58
C ARG A 87 -25.30 -9.34 2.69
N TYR A 88 -26.58 -9.13 2.42
CA TYR A 88 -27.63 -9.45 3.41
C TYR A 88 -27.66 -10.95 3.75
N MET A 89 -27.51 -11.82 2.76
CA MET A 89 -27.45 -13.27 2.99
C MET A 89 -26.24 -13.66 3.85
N GLU A 90 -25.07 -13.06 3.62
CA GLU A 90 -23.88 -13.25 4.46
C GLU A 90 -24.08 -12.74 5.88
N THR A 91 -24.64 -11.53 6.06
CA THR A 91 -24.94 -11.00 7.40
C THR A 91 -25.92 -11.87 8.16
N ASN A 92 -26.93 -12.45 7.48
CA ASN A 92 -27.85 -13.39 8.11
C ASN A 92 -27.17 -14.72 8.49
N LYS A 93 -26.25 -15.23 7.67
CA LYS A 93 -25.44 -16.41 8.03
C LYS A 93 -24.57 -16.13 9.27
N ALA A 94 -23.94 -14.97 9.33
CA ALA A 94 -23.14 -14.54 10.48
C ALA A 94 -24.01 -14.34 11.74
N LEU A 95 -25.19 -13.71 11.60
CA LEU A 95 -26.13 -13.56 12.71
C LEU A 95 -26.57 -14.93 13.24
N HIS A 96 -26.84 -15.88 12.35
CA HIS A 96 -27.23 -17.23 12.73
C HIS A 96 -26.09 -17.99 13.44
N SER A 97 -24.83 -17.81 13.02
CA SER A 97 -23.69 -18.40 13.74
C SER A 97 -23.52 -17.81 15.13
N PHE A 98 -23.73 -16.49 15.31
CA PHE A 98 -23.75 -15.87 16.64
C PHE A 98 -24.88 -16.39 17.52
N LEU A 99 -26.10 -16.51 16.97
CA LEU A 99 -27.24 -17.07 17.69
C LEU A 99 -27.02 -18.54 18.09
N ARG A 100 -26.27 -19.30 17.29
CA ARG A 100 -25.89 -20.68 17.61
C ARG A 100 -24.79 -20.76 18.67
N ALA A 101 -23.84 -19.82 18.69
CA ALA A 101 -22.76 -19.77 19.67
C ALA A 101 -23.22 -19.25 21.06
N LEU A 102 -24.26 -18.42 21.10
CA LEU A 102 -24.79 -17.83 22.33
C LEU A 102 -25.20 -18.89 23.40
N PRO A 103 -25.96 -19.95 23.07
CA PRO A 103 -26.27 -21.02 24.00
C PRO A 103 -25.04 -21.73 24.56
N GLU A 104 -24.01 -21.95 23.75
CA GLU A 104 -22.75 -22.58 24.18
C GLU A 104 -22.00 -21.65 25.15
N ALA A 105 -21.91 -20.36 24.85
CA ALA A 105 -21.30 -19.36 25.73
C ALA A 105 -22.07 -19.20 27.05
N LEU A 106 -23.40 -19.18 27.01
CA LEU A 106 -24.26 -19.19 28.20
C LEU A 106 -24.11 -20.48 29.01
N GLY A 107 -23.96 -21.63 28.34
CA GLY A 107 -23.66 -22.92 28.97
C GLY A 107 -22.32 -22.90 29.69
N ALA A 108 -21.27 -22.38 29.05
CA ALA A 108 -19.95 -22.21 29.65
C ALA A 108 -19.98 -21.25 30.85
N LEU A 109 -20.69 -20.12 30.74
CA LEU A 109 -20.91 -19.18 31.84
C LEU A 109 -21.65 -19.83 33.02
N LYS A 110 -22.68 -20.62 32.75
CA LYS A 110 -23.39 -21.38 33.80
C LYS A 110 -22.46 -22.42 34.45
N GLY A 111 -21.62 -23.10 33.67
CA GLY A 111 -20.59 -24.01 34.16
C GLY A 111 -19.59 -23.31 35.08
N LEU A 112 -19.07 -22.15 34.67
CA LEU A 112 -18.19 -21.29 35.48
C LEU A 112 -18.88 -20.82 36.75
N THR A 113 -20.13 -20.36 36.66
CA THR A 113 -20.90 -19.88 37.81
C THR A 113 -21.13 -21.01 38.82
N ASN A 114 -21.50 -22.20 38.35
CA ASN A 114 -21.64 -23.38 39.20
C ASN A 114 -20.30 -23.80 39.82
N HIS A 115 -19.20 -23.70 39.07
CA HIS A 115 -17.86 -23.98 39.56
C HIS A 115 -17.45 -22.97 40.65
N TYR A 116 -17.69 -21.67 40.46
CA TYR A 116 -17.45 -20.66 41.50
C TYR A 116 -18.37 -20.85 42.71
N GLN A 117 -19.63 -21.23 42.52
CA GLN A 117 -20.53 -21.57 43.63
C GLN A 117 -20.01 -22.78 44.42
N TYR A 118 -19.57 -23.83 43.73
CA TYR A 118 -18.93 -24.99 44.36
C TYR A 118 -17.63 -24.62 45.08
N MET A 119 -16.77 -23.80 44.47
CA MET A 119 -15.55 -23.32 45.12
C MET A 119 -15.89 -22.47 46.35
N THR A 120 -16.86 -21.57 46.28
CA THR A 120 -17.23 -20.73 47.43
C THR A 120 -17.88 -21.51 48.58
N THR A 121 -18.59 -22.62 48.32
CA THR A 121 -19.16 -23.47 49.37
C THR A 121 -18.15 -24.46 49.95
N GLU A 122 -17.31 -25.07 49.12
CA GLU A 122 -16.37 -26.11 49.55
C GLU A 122 -15.00 -25.56 49.99
N MET A 123 -14.51 -24.47 49.39
CA MET A 123 -13.18 -23.92 49.71
C MET A 123 -13.13 -23.13 51.01
N ARG A 124 -14.27 -22.64 51.53
CA ARG A 124 -14.36 -22.06 52.89
C ARG A 124 -13.95 -23.04 53.98
N LYS A 125 -13.93 -24.35 53.69
CA LYS A 125 -13.47 -25.41 54.60
C LYS A 125 -11.94 -25.49 54.68
N PHE A 126 -11.20 -24.88 53.76
CA PHE A 126 -9.74 -24.82 53.75
C PHE A 126 -9.27 -23.41 54.19
N VAL A 127 -8.95 -23.27 55.47
CA VAL A 127 -8.43 -22.01 56.03
C VAL A 127 -7.14 -21.63 55.29
N ALA A 128 -7.12 -20.45 54.65
CA ALA A 128 -6.08 -19.87 53.78
C ALA A 128 -6.08 -20.23 52.27
N PHE A 129 -6.96 -21.11 51.78
CA PHE A 129 -7.03 -21.44 50.34
C PHE A 129 -7.68 -20.33 49.50
N ASP A 130 -8.64 -19.59 50.08
CA ASP A 130 -9.54 -18.68 49.37
C ASP A 130 -8.84 -17.44 48.78
N VAL A 131 -7.87 -16.85 49.48
CA VAL A 131 -7.17 -15.62 49.04
C VAL A 131 -5.96 -15.92 48.17
N ALA A 132 -5.23 -17.00 48.45
CA ALA A 132 -4.02 -17.34 47.70
C ALA A 132 -4.36 -17.95 46.32
N CYS A 133 -5.32 -18.87 46.25
CA CYS A 133 -5.71 -19.48 44.98
C CYS A 133 -6.46 -18.50 44.06
N SER A 134 -7.29 -17.62 44.60
CA SER A 134 -7.94 -16.57 43.81
C SER A 134 -6.93 -15.56 43.25
N LYS A 135 -5.90 -15.18 44.03
CA LYS A 135 -4.79 -14.36 43.54
C LYS A 135 -4.00 -15.06 42.43
N VAL A 136 -3.64 -16.34 42.59
CA VAL A 136 -2.91 -17.09 41.57
C VAL A 136 -3.76 -17.27 40.29
N HIS A 137 -5.05 -17.54 40.43
CA HIS A 137 -5.96 -17.65 39.29
C HIS A 137 -6.12 -16.31 38.55
N ASN A 138 -6.34 -15.22 39.28
CA ASN A 138 -6.44 -13.89 38.68
C ASN A 138 -5.12 -13.45 38.05
N PHE A 139 -3.98 -13.82 38.64
CA PHE A 139 -2.67 -13.58 38.05
C PHE A 139 -2.49 -14.34 36.73
N ALA A 140 -2.89 -15.62 36.68
CA ALA A 140 -2.88 -16.42 35.45
C ALA A 140 -3.77 -15.82 34.35
N LEU A 141 -4.99 -15.40 34.71
CA LEU A 141 -5.91 -14.73 33.76
C LEU A 141 -5.34 -13.41 33.23
N LEU A 142 -4.69 -12.64 34.10
CA LEU A 142 -4.03 -11.39 33.70
C LEU A 142 -2.88 -11.67 32.73
N LEU A 143 -2.07 -12.71 32.98
CA LEU A 143 -0.99 -13.10 32.07
C LEU A 143 -1.52 -13.55 30.71
N GLU A 144 -2.55 -14.40 30.67
CA GLU A 144 -3.19 -14.83 29.41
C GLU A 144 -3.79 -13.64 28.65
N HIS A 145 -4.41 -12.69 29.37
CA HIS A 145 -4.89 -11.46 28.76
C HIS A 145 -3.73 -10.58 28.23
N GLY A 146 -2.61 -10.56 28.96
CA GLY A 146 -1.38 -9.88 28.57
C GLY A 146 -0.77 -10.42 27.29
N GLU A 147 -0.90 -11.73 27.02
CA GLU A 147 -0.47 -12.30 25.74
C GLU A 147 -1.26 -11.75 24.55
N ARG A 148 -2.56 -11.48 24.74
CA ARG A 148 -3.46 -11.04 23.67
C ARG A 148 -3.42 -9.53 23.43
N VAL A 149 -3.27 -8.73 24.49
CA VAL A 149 -3.41 -7.26 24.43
C VAL A 149 -2.08 -6.53 24.71
N GLY A 150 -1.05 -7.25 25.15
CA GLY A 150 0.26 -6.73 25.49
C GLY A 150 0.46 -6.51 27.00
N MET A 151 1.63 -6.89 27.49
CA MET A 151 2.03 -6.74 28.90
C MET A 151 1.86 -5.32 29.47
N PRO A 152 2.16 -4.21 28.74
CA PRO A 152 2.04 -2.87 29.30
C PRO A 152 0.64 -2.52 29.83
N ARG A 153 -0.42 -3.14 29.30
CA ARG A 153 -1.81 -2.88 29.73
C ARG A 153 -2.21 -3.61 31.01
N VAL A 154 -1.49 -4.69 31.34
CA VAL A 154 -1.84 -5.61 32.43
C VAL A 154 -0.89 -5.43 33.62
N VAL A 155 0.33 -4.94 33.37
CA VAL A 155 1.40 -4.78 34.36
C VAL A 155 0.96 -4.00 35.61
N GLU A 156 0.21 -2.92 35.47
CA GLU A 156 -0.26 -2.15 36.62
C GLU A 156 -1.27 -2.94 37.48
N ARG A 157 -2.12 -3.74 36.85
CA ARG A 157 -3.06 -4.63 37.57
C ARG A 157 -2.32 -5.76 38.28
N ILE A 158 -1.28 -6.32 37.65
CA ILE A 158 -0.41 -7.35 38.25
C ILE A 158 0.31 -6.77 39.47
N ARG A 159 0.88 -5.57 39.34
CA ARG A 159 1.55 -4.84 40.43
C ARG A 159 0.62 -4.66 41.63
N GLN A 160 -0.62 -4.25 41.40
CA GLN A 160 -1.63 -4.07 42.45
C GLN A 160 -2.08 -5.39 43.09
N LEU A 161 -2.06 -6.48 42.34
CA LEU A 161 -2.44 -7.80 42.85
C LEU A 161 -1.34 -8.42 43.73
N LEU A 162 -0.07 -8.15 43.40
CA LEU A 162 1.13 -8.72 44.04
C LEU A 162 2.01 -7.64 44.68
N ILE A 163 1.39 -6.70 45.42
CA ILE A 163 2.10 -5.57 46.06
C ILE A 163 3.20 -6.04 47.02
N ALA A 164 3.06 -7.20 47.66
CA ALA A 164 4.04 -7.69 48.62
C ALA A 164 5.29 -8.32 47.98
N GLU A 165 5.31 -8.53 46.66
CA GLU A 165 6.33 -9.35 45.99
C GLU A 165 7.35 -8.46 45.26
N PRO A 166 8.58 -8.32 45.78
CA PRO A 166 9.56 -7.36 45.25
C PRO A 166 10.03 -7.70 43.84
N LEU A 167 10.11 -9.00 43.51
CA LEU A 167 10.53 -9.44 42.17
C LEU A 167 9.49 -9.07 41.10
N VAL A 168 8.21 -9.17 41.43
CA VAL A 168 7.12 -8.76 40.54
C VAL A 168 7.11 -7.24 40.37
N GLN A 169 7.36 -6.49 41.45
CA GLN A 169 7.47 -5.04 41.36
C GLN A 169 8.58 -4.59 40.41
N VAL A 170 9.78 -5.16 40.51
CA VAL A 170 10.91 -4.83 39.64
C VAL A 170 10.60 -5.13 38.16
N VAL A 171 9.95 -6.26 37.88
CA VAL A 171 9.55 -6.63 36.52
C VAL A 171 8.48 -5.68 35.99
N CYS A 172 7.48 -5.35 36.80
CA CYS A 172 6.43 -4.41 36.45
C CYS A 172 7.00 -3.00 36.20
N ASP A 173 7.91 -2.52 37.04
CA ASP A 173 8.56 -1.21 36.88
C ASP A 173 9.40 -1.16 35.60
N SER A 174 10.09 -2.26 35.26
CA SER A 174 10.87 -2.36 34.02
C SER A 174 10.00 -2.24 32.76
N VAL A 175 8.77 -2.77 32.78
CA VAL A 175 7.83 -2.65 31.66
C VAL A 175 7.15 -1.28 31.64
N SER A 176 6.84 -0.70 32.81
CA SER A 176 6.23 0.63 32.91
C SER A 176 7.17 1.78 32.50
N GLN A 177 8.48 1.57 32.55
CA GLN A 177 9.50 2.53 32.09
C GLN A 177 9.66 2.55 30.56
N ILE A 178 8.99 1.65 29.83
CA ILE A 178 9.03 1.63 28.37
C ILE A 178 8.30 2.88 27.83
N PRO A 179 8.94 3.68 26.96
CA PRO A 179 8.30 4.85 26.36
C PRO A 179 7.05 4.45 25.56
N ALA A 180 5.94 5.16 25.77
CA ALA A 180 4.66 4.88 25.11
C ALA A 180 4.71 5.04 23.57
N ASP A 181 5.70 5.76 23.05
CA ASP A 181 5.82 6.10 21.64
C ASP A 181 6.51 5.02 20.78
N ILE A 182 7.03 3.95 21.40
CA ILE A 182 7.76 2.90 20.68
C ILE A 182 6.83 1.71 20.40
N SER A 183 6.42 1.56 19.15
CA SER A 183 5.73 0.35 18.69
C SER A 183 6.70 -0.83 18.67
N SER A 184 6.49 -1.82 19.53
CA SER A 184 7.29 -3.05 19.56
C SER A 184 6.70 -4.14 18.67
N PRO A 185 7.54 -4.96 18.01
CA PRO A 185 7.09 -6.15 17.30
C PRO A 185 6.42 -7.14 18.28
N SER A 186 5.51 -7.96 17.76
CA SER A 186 4.73 -8.93 18.55
C SER A 186 5.38 -10.32 18.62
N SER A 187 6.36 -10.59 17.75
CA SER A 187 7.04 -11.89 17.68
C SER A 187 8.51 -11.79 17.28
N ILE A 188 9.27 -12.85 17.56
CA ILE A 188 10.66 -13.01 17.08
C ILE A 188 10.70 -13.00 15.54
N GLY A 189 9.70 -13.58 14.88
CA GLY A 189 9.61 -13.58 13.41
C GLY A 189 9.49 -12.17 12.83
N GLU A 190 8.70 -11.30 13.46
CA GLU A 190 8.61 -9.88 13.09
C GLU A 190 9.90 -9.10 13.37
N CYS A 191 10.57 -9.39 14.49
CA CYS A 191 11.90 -8.83 14.78
C CYS A 191 12.92 -9.24 13.71
N SER A 192 12.89 -10.51 13.31
CA SER A 192 13.79 -11.12 12.33
C SER A 192 13.58 -10.54 10.93
N SER A 193 12.34 -10.47 10.45
CA SER A 193 12.04 -9.91 9.12
C SER A 193 12.40 -8.44 9.02
N SER A 194 12.09 -7.65 10.06
CA SER A 194 12.46 -6.23 10.13
C SER A 194 13.98 -6.03 10.25
N PHE A 195 14.70 -6.89 10.97
CA PHE A 195 16.16 -6.88 11.04
C PHE A 195 16.80 -7.11 9.67
N VAL A 196 16.38 -8.19 8.99
CA VAL A 196 16.88 -8.55 7.66
C VAL A 196 16.65 -7.40 6.69
N PHE A 197 15.47 -6.79 6.70
CA PHE A 197 15.16 -5.61 5.89
C PHE A 197 16.11 -4.44 6.19
N CYS A 198 16.29 -4.07 7.46
CA CYS A 198 17.14 -2.93 7.82
C CYS A 198 18.61 -3.15 7.44
N ILE A 199 19.13 -4.36 7.61
CA ILE A 199 20.50 -4.70 7.23
C ILE A 199 20.66 -4.72 5.71
N GLU A 200 19.69 -5.25 4.96
CA GLU A 200 19.73 -5.23 3.49
C GLU A 200 19.69 -3.82 2.92
N GLU A 201 18.86 -2.94 3.48
CA GLU A 201 18.80 -1.54 3.07
C GLU A 201 20.11 -0.80 3.39
N LEU A 202 20.73 -1.09 4.54
CA LEU A 202 22.06 -0.56 4.86
C LEU A 202 23.13 -1.07 3.90
N ASP A 203 23.16 -2.37 3.60
CA ASP A 203 24.11 -2.97 2.65
C ASP A 203 23.96 -2.35 1.26
N ARG A 204 22.72 -2.22 0.75
CA ARG A 204 22.43 -1.57 -0.54
C ARG A 204 22.86 -0.10 -0.56
N ALA A 205 22.58 0.64 0.51
CA ALA A 205 22.98 2.04 0.61
C ALA A 205 24.50 2.19 0.64
N MET A 206 25.20 1.30 1.35
CA MET A 206 26.67 1.27 1.38
C MET A 206 27.25 0.90 0.02
N GLU A 207 26.74 -0.13 -0.66
CA GLU A 207 27.18 -0.51 -2.00
C GLU A 207 26.99 0.63 -3.01
N ALA A 208 25.84 1.32 -2.97
CA ALA A 208 25.56 2.46 -3.81
C ALA A 208 26.49 3.65 -3.51
N ALA A 209 26.76 3.93 -2.23
CA ALA A 209 27.70 4.98 -1.81
C ALA A 209 29.13 4.67 -2.25
N VAL A 210 29.58 3.42 -2.13
CA VAL A 210 30.89 2.97 -2.60
C VAL A 210 30.98 3.06 -4.13
N ALA A 211 29.94 2.64 -4.87
CA ALA A 211 29.90 2.77 -6.32
C ALA A 211 30.02 4.23 -6.77
N ARG A 212 29.24 5.14 -6.16
CA ARG A 212 29.32 6.59 -6.40
C ARG A 212 30.71 7.17 -6.10
N TYR A 213 31.34 6.72 -5.02
CA TYR A 213 32.69 7.15 -4.68
C TYR A 213 33.75 6.64 -5.68
N LEU A 214 33.63 5.40 -6.15
CA LEU A 214 34.52 4.84 -7.16
C LEU A 214 34.34 5.53 -8.52
N GLU A 215 33.10 5.86 -8.90
CA GLU A 215 32.81 6.67 -10.10
C GLU A 215 33.45 8.06 -9.98
N PHE A 216 33.26 8.74 -8.84
CA PHE A 216 33.87 10.04 -8.55
C PHE A 216 35.41 10.00 -8.60
N GLN A 217 36.05 8.98 -8.00
CA GLN A 217 37.50 8.78 -8.11
C GLN A 217 37.96 8.45 -9.53
N SER A 218 37.14 7.75 -10.33
CA SER A 218 37.48 7.43 -11.71
C SER A 218 37.44 8.67 -12.62
N GLU A 219 36.56 9.63 -12.31
CA GLU A 219 36.50 10.93 -12.99
C GLU A 219 37.66 11.84 -12.59
N ASP A 220 38.04 11.89 -11.31
CA ASP A 220 39.21 12.67 -10.87
C ASP A 220 40.56 12.05 -11.31
N GLY A 221 40.62 10.71 -11.43
CA GLY A 221 41.77 9.99 -12.01
C GLY A 221 41.89 10.08 -13.54
N SER A 222 40.94 10.75 -14.22
CA SER A 222 40.96 10.92 -15.68
C SER A 222 41.93 11.99 -16.17
N LYS A 223 42.54 12.78 -15.26
CA LYS A 223 43.66 13.68 -15.57
C LYS A 223 44.99 12.92 -15.70
N SER A 224 45.01 11.82 -16.44
CA SER A 224 46.27 11.26 -16.96
C SER A 224 46.61 11.97 -18.27
N PRO A 225 47.83 12.51 -18.46
CA PRO A 225 48.14 13.45 -19.55
C PRO A 225 48.21 12.81 -20.95
N ASN A 226 47.69 11.60 -21.17
CA ASN A 226 47.81 10.89 -22.44
C ASN A 226 46.51 10.24 -22.92
N ILE A 227 46.06 10.71 -24.09
CA ILE A 227 44.86 10.28 -24.82
C ILE A 227 44.90 8.77 -25.15
N ILE A 228 46.10 8.22 -25.36
CA ILE A 228 46.31 6.81 -25.71
C ILE A 228 45.94 5.86 -24.54
N CYS A 229 46.22 6.24 -23.29
CA CYS A 229 45.82 5.44 -22.12
C CYS A 229 44.31 5.44 -21.88
N SER A 230 43.62 6.53 -22.24
CA SER A 230 42.16 6.60 -22.17
C SER A 230 41.50 5.69 -23.21
N GLY A 231 42.08 5.59 -24.42
CA GLY A 231 41.62 4.69 -25.48
C GLY A 231 41.80 3.22 -25.13
N VAL A 232 42.96 2.86 -24.56
CA VAL A 232 43.22 1.47 -24.11
C VAL A 232 42.32 1.09 -22.94
N ARG A 233 42.07 1.99 -21.98
CA ARG A 233 41.13 1.73 -20.86
C ARG A 233 39.69 1.55 -21.33
N LYS A 234 39.22 2.39 -22.27
CA LYS A 234 37.88 2.24 -22.88
C LYS A 234 37.78 0.91 -23.61
N LEU A 235 38.76 0.55 -24.42
CA LEU A 235 38.81 -0.75 -25.11
C LEU A 235 38.85 -1.93 -24.14
N THR A 236 39.58 -1.86 -23.03
CA THR A 236 39.59 -2.95 -22.03
C THR A 236 38.30 -3.07 -21.24
N ASN A 237 37.61 -1.95 -20.97
CA ASN A 237 36.32 -1.96 -20.28
C ASN A 237 35.19 -2.42 -21.22
N GLU A 238 35.19 -1.97 -22.46
CA GLU A 238 34.27 -2.44 -23.51
C GLU A 238 34.53 -3.91 -23.87
N ALA A 239 35.80 -4.35 -23.89
CA ALA A 239 36.16 -5.76 -24.05
C ALA A 239 35.67 -6.60 -22.87
N ARG A 240 35.82 -6.14 -21.61
CA ARG A 240 35.30 -6.86 -20.42
C ARG A 240 33.77 -7.01 -20.43
N VAL A 241 33.05 -5.98 -20.88
CA VAL A 241 31.58 -6.00 -20.97
C VAL A 241 31.10 -6.87 -22.15
N SER A 242 31.87 -6.95 -23.24
CA SER A 242 31.56 -7.78 -24.42
C SER A 242 32.00 -9.25 -24.31
N THR A 243 32.86 -9.61 -23.35
CA THR A 243 33.29 -11.00 -23.12
C THR A 243 32.37 -11.83 -22.23
N LEU A 244 31.34 -11.26 -21.61
CA LEU A 244 30.36 -12.04 -20.86
C LEU A 244 29.26 -12.51 -21.81
N THR A 245 29.19 -13.82 -22.06
CA THR A 245 28.07 -14.38 -22.83
C THR A 245 26.77 -14.14 -22.07
N LYS A 246 25.62 -14.09 -22.76
CA LYS A 246 24.30 -13.95 -22.10
C LYS A 246 24.08 -15.03 -21.00
N GLY A 247 24.70 -16.20 -21.18
CA GLY A 247 24.72 -17.28 -20.19
C GLY A 247 25.53 -16.94 -18.94
N ASP A 248 26.72 -16.33 -19.08
CA ASP A 248 27.54 -15.91 -17.94
C ASP A 248 26.87 -14.80 -17.12
N ILE A 249 26.17 -13.89 -17.80
CA ILE A 249 25.38 -12.83 -17.14
C ILE A 249 24.22 -13.44 -16.34
N ALA A 250 23.51 -14.42 -16.91
CA ALA A 250 22.42 -15.11 -16.23
C ALA A 250 22.93 -15.90 -15.02
N LEU A 251 24.02 -16.65 -15.18
CA LEU A 251 24.62 -17.47 -14.12
C LEU A 251 25.20 -16.58 -13.00
N GLN A 252 25.76 -15.43 -13.33
CA GLN A 252 26.22 -14.46 -12.34
C GLN A 252 25.06 -13.82 -11.57
N LYS A 253 23.92 -13.56 -12.22
CA LYS A 253 22.69 -13.09 -11.54
C LYS A 253 22.11 -14.16 -10.62
N GLU A 254 22.02 -15.41 -11.06
CA GLU A 254 21.55 -16.53 -10.23
C GLU A 254 22.47 -16.76 -9.04
N ARG A 255 23.80 -16.70 -9.25
CA ARG A 255 24.78 -16.84 -8.16
C ARG A 255 24.70 -15.70 -7.14
N ARG A 256 24.38 -14.47 -7.57
CA ARG A 256 24.10 -13.35 -6.66
C ARG A 256 22.80 -13.60 -5.89
N ALA A 257 21.72 -13.94 -6.59
CA ALA A 257 20.43 -14.24 -5.96
C ALA A 257 20.52 -15.38 -4.93
N LEU A 258 21.29 -16.44 -5.22
CA LEU A 258 21.55 -17.52 -4.28
C LEU A 258 22.38 -17.08 -3.07
N ARG A 259 23.39 -16.22 -3.26
CA ARG A 259 24.12 -15.64 -2.12
C ARG A 259 23.21 -14.77 -1.27
N ASP A 260 22.35 -13.96 -1.89
CA ASP A 260 21.44 -13.07 -1.18
C ASP A 260 20.42 -13.89 -0.37
N LEU A 261 19.92 -15.00 -0.93
CA LEU A 261 19.07 -15.95 -0.20
C LEU A 261 19.81 -16.64 0.96
N LEU A 262 21.04 -17.11 0.74
CA LEU A 262 21.84 -17.72 1.82
C LEU A 262 22.21 -16.71 2.92
N LEU A 263 22.44 -15.45 2.56
CA LEU A 263 22.68 -14.38 3.51
C LEU A 263 21.41 -14.03 4.28
N ARG A 264 20.24 -14.00 3.62
CA ARG A 264 18.93 -13.84 4.27
C ARG A 264 18.69 -14.94 5.29
N ASP A 265 18.84 -16.19 4.89
CA ASP A 265 18.64 -17.34 5.78
C ASP A 265 19.61 -17.31 6.97
N ARG A 266 20.85 -16.88 6.76
CA ARG A 266 21.83 -16.73 7.85
C ARG A 266 21.54 -15.55 8.77
N ARG A 267 20.81 -14.53 8.30
CA ARG A 267 20.44 -13.33 9.07
C ARG A 267 19.09 -13.49 9.78
N GLN A 268 18.37 -14.59 9.56
CA GLN A 268 17.14 -14.87 10.28
C GLN A 268 17.44 -15.13 11.76
N LEU A 269 16.75 -14.39 12.62
CA LEU A 269 16.78 -14.55 14.06
C LEU A 269 15.69 -15.57 14.44
N HIS A 270 16.08 -16.64 15.12
CA HIS A 270 15.16 -17.71 15.51
C HIS A 270 14.94 -17.74 17.02
N THR A 271 15.89 -17.23 17.81
CA THR A 271 15.86 -17.25 19.27
C THR A 271 16.04 -15.87 19.88
N THR A 272 15.69 -15.72 21.15
CA THR A 272 15.96 -14.51 21.95
C THR A 272 17.48 -14.26 22.11
N GLY A 273 18.29 -15.32 22.08
CA GLY A 273 19.76 -15.22 22.08
C GLY A 273 20.32 -14.65 20.78
N ASP A 274 19.74 -15.04 19.64
CA ASP A 274 20.09 -14.46 18.34
C ASP A 274 19.75 -12.98 18.30
N LEU A 275 18.60 -12.60 18.88
CA LEU A 275 18.16 -11.20 18.95
C LEU A 275 19.13 -10.33 19.77
N ARG A 276 19.63 -10.83 20.91
CA ARG A 276 20.67 -10.14 21.69
C ARG A 276 21.96 -9.97 20.88
N SER A 277 22.40 -11.04 20.24
CA SER A 277 23.60 -11.01 19.38
C SER A 277 23.44 -10.02 18.21
N ALA A 278 22.23 -9.90 17.67
CA ALA A 278 21.91 -8.93 16.62
C ALA A 278 21.90 -7.48 17.13
N LEU A 279 21.43 -7.22 18.36
CA LEU A 279 21.53 -5.90 18.98
C LEU A 279 23.00 -5.48 19.16
N ASP A 280 23.85 -6.41 19.64
CA ASP A 280 25.30 -6.18 19.78
C ASP A 280 25.96 -5.98 18.41
N TYR A 281 25.52 -6.72 17.39
CA TYR A 281 25.98 -6.53 16.02
C TYR A 281 25.65 -5.12 15.50
N VAL A 282 24.42 -4.63 15.72
CA VAL A 282 24.03 -3.26 15.33
C VAL A 282 24.85 -2.21 16.06
N GLU A 283 25.16 -2.42 17.33
CA GLU A 283 26.07 -1.56 18.09
C GLU A 283 27.46 -1.50 17.45
N ASN A 284 28.05 -2.66 17.16
CA ASN A 284 29.34 -2.75 16.48
C ASN A 284 29.34 -2.09 15.09
N VAL A 285 28.24 -2.21 14.32
CA VAL A 285 28.10 -1.51 13.03
C VAL A 285 28.01 0.00 13.23
N SER A 286 27.28 0.45 14.25
CA SER A 286 27.17 1.87 14.62
C SER A 286 28.53 2.47 14.98
N ASP A 287 29.32 1.74 15.76
CA ASP A 287 30.65 2.17 16.19
C ASP A 287 31.61 2.24 15.00
N ARG A 288 31.55 1.26 14.08
CA ARG A 288 32.37 1.24 12.85
C ARG A 288 32.03 2.37 11.87
N LEU A 289 30.76 2.79 11.83
CA LEU A 289 30.33 3.94 11.01
C LEU A 289 30.72 5.28 11.63
N ARG A 290 30.93 5.33 12.95
CA ARG A 290 31.34 6.52 13.71
C ARG A 290 32.85 6.63 13.91
N SER A 291 33.61 5.54 13.80
CA SER A 291 35.06 5.54 14.05
C SER A 291 35.84 6.27 12.95
N ASP A 292 36.56 7.33 13.33
CA ASP A 292 37.50 8.07 12.48
C ASP A 292 38.89 7.38 12.47
N ASP A 293 38.99 6.17 11.93
CA ASP A 293 40.28 5.49 11.79
C ASP A 293 41.09 6.04 10.60
N ALA A 294 42.24 6.66 10.89
CA ALA A 294 43.06 7.47 9.98
C ALA A 294 43.55 6.77 8.68
N LYS A 295 43.48 5.43 8.58
CA LYS A 295 43.95 4.67 7.39
C LYS A 295 42.85 4.30 6.39
N GLU A 296 41.58 4.27 6.82
CA GLU A 296 40.40 4.03 5.95
C GLU A 296 39.38 5.19 5.98
N ALA A 297 39.74 6.28 6.66
CA ALA A 297 38.90 7.45 6.90
C ALA A 297 38.31 8.07 5.62
N GLY A 298 39.02 8.06 4.48
CA GLY A 298 38.55 8.72 3.25
C GLY A 298 37.27 8.11 2.67
N LEU A 299 37.28 6.81 2.39
CA LEU A 299 36.13 6.09 1.84
C LEU A 299 35.01 5.96 2.86
N ARG A 300 35.33 5.57 4.10
CA ARG A 300 34.32 5.37 5.14
C ARG A 300 33.61 6.66 5.52
N LYS A 301 34.31 7.80 5.56
CA LYS A 301 33.71 9.11 5.85
C LYS A 301 32.81 9.60 4.72
N VAL A 302 33.13 9.29 3.47
CA VAL A 302 32.24 9.61 2.34
C VAL A 302 31.01 8.72 2.34
N VAL A 303 31.17 7.42 2.60
CA VAL A 303 30.05 6.48 2.74
C VAL A 303 29.17 6.83 3.94
N SER A 304 29.74 7.18 5.09
CA SER A 304 28.96 7.57 6.28
C SER A 304 28.35 8.97 6.17
N ALA A 305 28.90 9.85 5.32
CA ALA A 305 28.33 11.17 5.04
C ALA A 305 27.12 11.09 4.09
N ASP A 306 27.02 10.04 3.29
CA ASP A 306 25.93 9.79 2.34
C ASP A 306 24.56 9.77 3.05
N THR A 307 23.60 10.49 2.48
CA THR A 307 22.26 10.65 3.07
C THR A 307 21.50 9.33 3.11
N ALA A 308 21.68 8.47 2.10
CA ALA A 308 21.01 7.17 2.05
C ALA A 308 21.54 6.23 3.14
N VAL A 309 22.86 6.25 3.39
CA VAL A 309 23.50 5.45 4.44
C VAL A 309 23.08 5.94 5.83
N LYS A 310 22.98 7.25 6.04
CA LYS A 310 22.46 7.83 7.30
C LYS A 310 21.01 7.41 7.57
N MET A 311 20.13 7.51 6.58
CA MET A 311 18.74 7.09 6.73
C MET A 311 18.60 5.60 7.04
N ALA A 312 19.33 4.73 6.34
CA ALA A 312 19.33 3.30 6.60
C ALA A 312 19.91 2.96 7.99
N HIS A 313 20.95 3.71 8.41
CA HIS A 313 21.51 3.58 9.76
C HIS A 313 20.51 4.01 10.85
N ASP A 314 19.79 5.12 10.65
CA ASP A 314 18.76 5.58 11.58
C ASP A 314 17.61 4.58 11.69
N GLN A 315 17.19 3.96 10.57
CA GLN A 315 16.22 2.87 10.57
C GLN A 315 16.71 1.65 11.37
N LEU A 316 17.99 1.29 11.23
CA LEU A 316 18.59 0.19 11.99
C LEU A 316 18.66 0.51 13.50
N LEU A 317 18.92 1.77 13.87
CA LEU A 317 18.88 2.22 15.27
C LEU A 317 17.46 2.24 15.84
N LEU A 318 16.45 2.60 15.03
CA LEU A 318 15.05 2.48 15.41
C LEU A 318 14.66 1.02 15.65
N TRP A 319 15.08 0.12 14.75
CA TRP A 319 14.92 -1.32 14.94
C TRP A 319 15.60 -1.80 16.24
N ARG A 320 16.82 -1.36 16.53
CA ARG A 320 17.53 -1.71 17.77
C ARG A 320 16.71 -1.31 19.01
N LYS A 321 16.15 -0.10 19.01
CA LYS A 321 15.32 0.39 20.12
C LYS A 321 14.03 -0.43 20.26
N SER A 322 13.33 -0.74 19.17
CA SER A 322 12.09 -1.52 19.21
C SER A 322 12.33 -2.98 19.60
N ALA A 323 13.40 -3.60 19.12
CA ALA A 323 13.81 -4.95 19.47
C ALA A 323 14.26 -5.07 20.94
N ALA A 324 14.95 -4.06 21.48
CA ALA A 324 15.29 -4.00 22.90
C ALA A 324 14.04 -3.93 23.79
N VAL A 325 13.05 -3.12 23.39
CA VAL A 325 11.74 -3.05 24.08
C VAL A 325 11.02 -4.39 24.05
N PHE A 326 11.00 -5.06 22.89
CA PHE A 326 10.44 -6.40 22.76
C PHE A 326 11.13 -7.40 23.69
N LEU A 327 12.47 -7.40 23.78
CA LEU A 327 13.20 -8.27 24.69
C LEU A 327 12.83 -8.04 26.16
N VAL A 328 12.69 -6.79 26.59
CA VAL A 328 12.29 -6.46 27.96
C VAL A 328 10.88 -6.99 28.25
N GLN A 329 9.94 -6.83 27.32
CA GLN A 329 8.58 -7.35 27.46
C GLN A 329 8.55 -8.88 27.49
N GLN A 330 9.32 -9.54 26.63
CA GLN A 330 9.41 -10.99 26.55
C GLN A 330 10.05 -11.57 27.82
N GLN A 331 11.12 -10.96 28.32
CA GLN A 331 11.76 -11.35 29.58
C GLN A 331 10.82 -11.13 30.78
N ALA A 332 10.11 -10.01 30.81
CA ALA A 332 9.13 -9.75 31.87
C ALA A 332 8.03 -10.81 31.88
N LYS A 333 7.52 -11.19 30.70
CA LYS A 333 6.55 -12.26 30.55
C LYS A 333 7.09 -13.60 31.06
N GLU A 334 8.27 -14.02 30.60
CA GLU A 334 8.89 -15.28 31.01
C GLU A 334 9.10 -15.37 32.53
N VAL A 335 9.51 -14.27 33.16
CA VAL A 335 9.68 -14.21 34.62
C VAL A 335 8.35 -14.31 35.35
N LEU A 336 7.31 -13.62 34.87
CA LEU A 336 5.98 -13.67 35.48
C LEU A 336 5.31 -15.04 35.30
N ASP A 337 5.48 -15.68 34.14
CA ASP A 337 5.01 -17.04 33.88
C ASP A 337 5.73 -18.06 34.78
N ALA A 338 7.05 -17.94 34.92
CA ALA A 338 7.84 -18.77 35.84
C ALA A 338 7.40 -18.58 37.30
N TYR A 339 7.11 -17.34 37.69
CA TYR A 339 6.60 -17.03 39.02
C TYR A 339 5.19 -17.59 39.25
N GLN A 340 4.31 -17.54 38.24
CA GLN A 340 2.99 -18.17 38.29
C GLN A 340 3.11 -19.68 38.51
N LEU A 341 4.00 -20.34 37.76
CA LEU A 341 4.27 -21.77 37.91
C LEU A 341 4.77 -22.10 39.32
N LEU A 342 5.71 -21.31 39.86
CA LEU A 342 6.22 -21.47 41.22
C LEU A 342 5.14 -21.29 42.29
N LEU A 343 4.25 -20.30 42.13
CA LEU A 343 3.11 -20.10 43.01
C LEU A 343 2.11 -21.27 42.92
N ALA A 344 1.84 -21.80 41.72
CA ALA A 344 0.98 -22.96 41.54
C ALA A 344 1.59 -24.23 42.18
N GLU A 345 2.90 -24.43 42.05
CA GLU A 345 3.61 -25.55 42.68
C GLU A 345 3.63 -25.46 44.21
N THR A 346 3.85 -24.28 44.76
CA THR A 346 3.88 -24.09 46.22
C THR A 346 2.51 -24.33 46.85
N LEU A 347 1.42 -23.93 46.18
CA LEU A 347 0.05 -24.20 46.63
C LEU A 347 -0.36 -25.67 46.54
N THR A 348 0.24 -26.44 45.63
CA THR A 348 -0.06 -27.87 45.47
C THR A 348 0.81 -28.76 46.37
N LYS A 349 2.06 -28.38 46.64
CA LYS A 349 3.01 -29.16 47.47
C LYS A 349 2.74 -29.08 48.98
N THR A 350 2.14 -28.00 49.48
CA THR A 350 1.82 -27.82 50.92
C THR A 350 0.80 -28.83 51.46
N ARG A 351 0.14 -29.62 50.59
CA ARG A 351 -0.82 -30.66 50.97
C ARG A 351 -0.23 -32.05 51.22
N SER A 352 1.08 -32.26 51.02
CA SER A 352 1.73 -33.59 51.13
C SER A 352 2.36 -33.90 52.49
N ARG A 353 2.26 -32.99 53.47
CA ARG A 353 2.71 -33.19 54.85
C ARG A 353 1.64 -32.76 55.85
N GLN A 354 0.51 -33.45 55.87
CA GLN A 354 -0.39 -33.54 57.03
C GLN A 354 -0.95 -34.95 57.12
#